data_AF-A0A1J3CSB6-F1
#
_entry.id   AF-A0A1J3CSB6-F1
#
_cell.length_a   1.000
_cell.length_b   1.000
_cell.length_c   1.000
_cell.angle_alpha   90.00
_cell.angle_beta   90.00
_cell.angle_gamma   90.00
#
_symmetry.space_group_name_H-M   'P 1'
#
loop_
_entity.id
_entity.type
_entity.pdbx_description
1 polymer ?
#
loop_
_entity_poly.entity_id
_entity_poly.type
_entity_poly.pdbx_seq_one_letter_code
_entity_poly.pdbx_strand_id
1 'polypeptide(L)'
;MRSMKLFLLLLAFIALMLLESYGFSDETDRQALLEFKSQVSESKRVVLSSWNHSHPLCNWDWVTCGRKHKRVTRLDLKDLQLGGVISPSIGNLS
;
A
#
# COMPACT_ATOMS: atom_id res chain seq x y z
N MET A 1 31.00 28.46 -5.44
CA MET A 1 30.03 28.27 -6.55
C MET A 1 30.01 26.85 -7.15
N ARG A 2 31.13 26.21 -7.50
CA ARG A 2 31.15 24.82 -8.04
C ARG A 2 30.75 23.75 -7.02
N SER A 3 31.22 23.86 -5.77
CA SER A 3 30.85 22.96 -4.67
C SER A 3 29.36 23.01 -4.31
N MET A 4 28.72 24.19 -4.40
CA MET A 4 27.28 24.34 -4.15
C MET A 4 26.42 23.61 -5.19
N LYS A 5 26.84 23.60 -6.47
CA LYS A 5 26.13 22.85 -7.53
C LYS A 5 26.20 21.33 -7.29
N LEU A 6 27.36 20.82 -6.89
CA LEU A 6 27.51 19.40 -6.54
C LEU A 6 26.62 19.02 -5.36
N PHE A 7 26.59 19.85 -4.32
CA PHE A 7 25.74 19.62 -3.15
C PHE A 7 24.26 19.59 -3.49
N LEU A 8 23.78 20.52 -4.33
CA LEU A 8 22.39 20.54 -4.79
C LEU A 8 22.04 19.31 -5.65
N LEU A 9 22.95 18.87 -6.53
CA LEU A 9 22.76 17.65 -7.32
C LEU A 9 22.68 16.40 -6.43
N LEU A 10 23.52 16.33 -5.39
CA LEU A 10 23.49 15.23 -4.42
C LEU A 10 22.18 15.19 -3.63
N LEU A 11 21.69 16.35 -3.17
CA LEU A 11 20.40 16.46 -2.49
C LEU A 11 19.23 16.05 -3.40
N ALA A 12 19.24 16.48 -4.66
CA ALA A 12 18.22 16.10 -5.63
C ALA A 12 18.22 14.58 -5.88
N PHE A 13 19.40 13.96 -5.98
CA PHE A 13 19.53 12.52 -6.13
C PHE A 13 19.00 11.76 -4.90
N ILE A 14 19.35 12.19 -3.69
CA ILE A 14 18.84 11.58 -2.44
C ILE A 14 17.31 11.71 -2.37
N ALA A 15 16.75 12.87 -2.71
CA ALA A 15 15.30 13.07 -2.71
C ALA A 15 14.58 12.15 -3.71
N LEU A 16 15.17 11.91 -4.90
CA LEU A 16 14.63 11.00 -5.90
C LEU A 16 14.56 9.56 -5.37
N MET A 17 15.67 9.07 -4.80
CA MET A 17 15.77 7.71 -4.25
C MET A 17 14.76 7.46 -3.12
N LEU A 18 14.54 8.47 -2.26
CA LEU A 18 13.54 8.39 -1.18
C LEU A 18 12.11 8.33 -1.71
N LEU A 19 11.81 9.05 -2.81
CA LEU A 19 10.48 9.07 -3.41
C LEU A 19 10.12 7.74 -4.06
N GLU A 20 11.07 7.10 -4.75
CA GLU A 20 10.89 5.78 -5.36
C GLU A 20 10.66 4.68 -4.32
N SER A 21 11.48 4.65 -3.26
CA SER A 21 11.31 3.69 -2.16
C SER A 21 9.93 3.80 -1.51
N TYR A 22 9.45 5.04 -1.35
CA TYR A 22 8.13 5.31 -0.79
C TYR A 22 7.01 4.82 -1.73
N GLY A 23 7.06 5.16 -3.02
CA GLY A 23 6.04 4.77 -4.01
C GLY A 23 5.98 3.28 -4.30
N PHE A 24 7.13 2.60 -4.36
CA PHE A 24 7.21 1.16 -4.62
C PHE A 24 6.45 0.34 -3.57
N SER A 25 6.52 0.78 -2.32
CA SER A 25 5.95 0.06 -1.20
C SER A 25 4.43 0.23 -1.07
N ASP A 26 3.88 1.40 -1.44
CA ASP A 26 2.43 1.63 -1.54
C ASP A 26 1.81 0.77 -2.64
N GLU A 27 2.44 0.71 -3.81
CA GLU A 27 1.90 -0.05 -4.95
C GLU A 27 1.96 -1.56 -4.73
N THR A 28 3.02 -2.04 -4.08
CA THR A 28 3.15 -3.46 -3.72
C THR A 28 2.05 -3.88 -2.74
N ASP A 29 1.83 -3.09 -1.69
CA ASP A 29 0.78 -3.37 -0.71
C ASP A 29 -0.63 -3.24 -1.34
N ARG A 30 -0.84 -2.23 -2.20
CA ARG A 30 -2.08 -2.05 -2.95
C ARG A 30 -2.40 -3.27 -3.81
N GLN A 31 -1.43 -3.73 -4.60
CA GLN A 31 -1.61 -4.90 -5.47
C GLN A 31 -1.95 -6.14 -4.65
N ALA A 32 -1.23 -6.38 -3.55
CA ALA A 32 -1.50 -7.49 -2.64
C ALA A 32 -2.93 -7.46 -2.08
N LEU A 33 -3.43 -6.29 -1.67
CA LEU A 33 -4.78 -6.14 -1.16
C LEU A 33 -5.87 -6.27 -2.24
N LEU A 34 -5.62 -5.80 -3.47
CA LEU A 34 -6.53 -5.99 -4.60
C LEU A 34 -6.62 -7.46 -5.02
N GLU A 35 -5.50 -8.18 -4.98
CA GLU A 35 -5.48 -9.63 -5.19
C GLU A 35 -6.19 -10.37 -4.05
N PHE A 36 -6.02 -9.95 -2.81
CA PHE A 36 -6.82 -10.48 -1.70
C PHE A 36 -8.32 -10.27 -1.96
N LYS A 37 -8.73 -9.07 -2.35
CA LYS A 37 -10.14 -8.74 -2.67
C LYS A 37 -10.69 -9.58 -3.82
N SER A 38 -9.90 -9.90 -4.83
CA SER A 38 -10.35 -10.74 -5.95
C SER A 38 -10.63 -12.19 -5.52
N GLN A 39 -9.96 -12.68 -4.47
CA GLN A 39 -10.18 -14.02 -3.90
C GLN A 39 -11.35 -14.09 -2.91
N VAL A 40 -11.86 -12.94 -2.46
CA VAL A 40 -13.11 -12.86 -1.67
C VAL A 40 -14.30 -13.22 -2.55
N SER A 41 -15.26 -13.96 -1.99
CA SER A 41 -16.51 -14.31 -2.66
C SER A 41 -17.20 -13.09 -3.26
N GLU A 42 -17.65 -13.20 -4.52
CA GLU A 42 -18.24 -12.11 -5.31
C GLU A 42 -19.27 -11.28 -4.52
N SER A 43 -20.19 -11.95 -3.82
CA SER A 43 -21.27 -11.32 -3.04
C SER A 43 -20.78 -10.50 -1.83
N LYS A 44 -19.55 -10.72 -1.38
CA LYS A 44 -18.94 -10.03 -0.22
C LYS A 44 -17.92 -8.97 -0.62
N ARG A 45 -17.48 -8.90 -1.88
CA ARG A 45 -16.48 -7.90 -2.34
C ARG A 45 -16.93 -6.45 -2.15
N VAL A 46 -18.24 -6.20 -2.13
CA VAL A 46 -18.82 -4.86 -1.89
C VAL A 46 -18.45 -4.29 -0.52
N VAL A 47 -18.22 -5.14 0.49
CA VAL A 47 -17.77 -4.74 1.83
C VAL A 47 -16.37 -4.11 1.77
N LEU A 48 -15.57 -4.47 0.76
CA LEU A 48 -14.23 -3.94 0.49
C LEU A 48 -14.26 -2.91 -0.67
N SER A 49 -15.36 -2.19 -0.87
CA SER A 49 -15.53 -1.28 -2.01
C SER A 49 -14.54 -0.11 -2.04
N SER A 50 -14.11 0.38 -0.86
CA SER A 50 -13.07 1.41 -0.72
C SER A 50 -11.70 0.97 -1.25
N TRP A 51 -11.47 -0.34 -1.35
CA TRP A 51 -10.22 -0.89 -1.89
C TRP A 51 -10.18 -0.74 -3.40
N ASN A 52 -9.71 0.42 -3.88
CA ASN A 52 -9.65 0.82 -5.28
C ASN A 52 -8.54 1.84 -5.57
N HIS A 53 -8.24 2.06 -6.85
CA HIS A 53 -7.20 3.00 -7.28
C HIS A 53 -7.60 4.48 -7.14
N SER A 54 -8.85 4.79 -6.81
CA SER A 54 -9.33 6.18 -6.69
C SER A 54 -8.91 6.84 -5.38
N HIS A 55 -8.59 6.06 -4.35
CA HIS A 55 -8.23 6.56 -3.02
C HIS A 55 -6.83 6.09 -2.59
N PRO A 56 -6.12 6.92 -1.79
CA PRO A 56 -4.89 6.49 -1.12
C PRO A 56 -5.11 5.22 -0.31
N LEU A 57 -4.13 4.30 -0.32
CA LEU A 57 -4.23 2.98 0.31
C LEU A 57 -4.61 3.05 1.79
N CYS A 58 -4.04 4.00 2.51
CA CYS A 58 -4.27 4.18 3.95
C CYS A 58 -5.64 4.79 4.31
N ASN A 59 -6.43 5.18 3.32
CA ASN A 59 -7.80 5.63 3.50
C ASN A 59 -8.81 4.53 3.19
N TRP A 60 -8.35 3.34 2.83
CA TRP A 60 -9.22 2.19 2.61
C TRP A 60 -9.79 1.71 3.95
N ASP A 61 -11.06 1.32 3.94
CA ASP A 61 -11.70 0.78 5.14
C ASP A 61 -10.92 -0.44 5.63
N TRP A 62 -10.84 -0.57 6.95
CA TRP A 62 -10.21 -1.72 7.61
C TRP A 62 -8.69 -1.81 7.43
N VAL A 63 -8.06 -0.87 6.72
CA VAL A 63 -6.61 -0.82 6.52
C VAL A 63 -5.98 0.18 7.50
N THR A 64 -4.93 -0.22 8.20
CA THR A 64 -4.11 0.69 9.00
C THR A 64 -2.69 0.72 8.48
N CYS A 65 -2.21 1.91 8.13
CA CYS A 65 -0.83 2.11 7.71
C CYS A 65 0.10 2.55 8.85
N GLY A 66 1.36 2.15 8.76
CA GLY A 66 2.42 2.61 9.65
C GLY A 66 2.79 4.08 9.40
N ARG A 67 3.18 4.80 10.46
CA ARG A 67 3.50 6.24 10.38
C ARG A 67 4.78 6.58 9.60
N LYS A 68 5.77 5.68 9.59
CA LYS A 68 7.10 5.94 8.99
C LYS A 68 7.14 5.73 7.48
N HIS A 69 6.60 4.62 7.00
CA HIS A 69 6.74 4.20 5.60
C HIS A 69 5.41 4.06 4.88
N LYS A 70 4.27 4.38 5.53
CA LYS A 70 2.91 4.20 5.02
C LYS A 70 2.57 2.80 4.47
N ARG A 71 3.37 1.80 4.83
CA ARG A 71 3.07 0.37 4.63
C ARG A 71 1.82 -0.02 5.40
N VAL A 72 1.08 -0.98 4.88
CA VAL A 72 0.01 -1.63 5.63
C VAL A 72 0.61 -2.39 6.82
N THR A 73 0.08 -2.14 8.01
CA THR A 73 0.55 -2.76 9.26
C THR A 73 -0.53 -3.58 9.96
N ARG A 74 -1.80 -3.37 9.59
CA ARG A 74 -2.93 -4.12 10.13
C ARG A 74 -4.09 -4.08 9.14
N LEU A 75 -4.77 -5.22 9.04
CA LEU A 75 -6.09 -5.35 8.43
C LEU A 75 -7.08 -5.76 9.52
N ASP A 76 -8.17 -5.01 9.69
CA ASP A 76 -9.22 -5.32 10.67
C ASP A 76 -10.47 -5.87 9.97
N LEU A 77 -10.40 -7.15 9.60
CA LEU A 77 -11.47 -7.82 8.84
C LEU A 77 -12.44 -8.58 9.76
N LYS A 78 -12.41 -8.28 11.07
CA LYS A 78 -13.22 -8.97 12.06
C LYS A 78 -14.70 -8.75 11.77
N ASP A 79 -15.50 -9.79 11.97
CA ASP A 79 -16.97 -9.75 11.87
C ASP A 79 -17.54 -9.40 10.48
N LEU A 80 -16.69 -9.23 9.45
CA LEU A 80 -17.11 -8.96 8.06
C LEU A 80 -17.70 -10.19 7.34
N GLN A 81 -17.54 -11.39 7.92
CA GLN A 81 -18.03 -12.66 7.38
C GLN A 81 -17.62 -12.87 5.91
N LEU A 82 -16.34 -12.57 5.63
CA LEU A 82 -15.76 -12.78 4.31
C LEU A 82 -15.66 -14.29 4.03
N GLY A 83 -16.11 -14.69 2.84
CA GLY A 83 -15.85 -16.02 2.28
C GLY A 83 -14.80 -15.93 1.18
N GLY A 84 -14.14 -17.05 0.85
CA GLY A 84 -13.14 -17.13 -0.21
C GLY A 84 -11.83 -17.78 0.24
N VAL A 85 -10.76 -17.50 -0.49
CA VAL A 85 -9.41 -18.00 -0.21
C VAL A 85 -8.50 -16.81 0.16
N ILE A 86 -7.59 -17.02 1.10
CA ILE A 86 -6.57 -16.01 1.42
C ILE A 86 -5.51 -16.04 0.31
N SER A 87 -5.40 -14.94 -0.45
CA SER A 87 -4.36 -14.82 -1.47
C SER A 87 -2.96 -14.92 -0.84
N PRO A 88 -2.03 -15.73 -1.39
CA PRO A 88 -0.63 -15.78 -0.93
C PRO A 88 0.07 -14.42 -0.95
N SER A 89 -0.38 -13.52 -1.83
CA SER A 89 0.14 -12.15 -1.97
C SER A 89 0.02 -11.32 -0.70
N ILE A 90 -0.81 -11.74 0.27
CA ILE A 90 -0.85 -11.13 1.60
C ILE A 90 0.51 -11.14 2.30
N GLY A 91 1.39 -12.09 1.95
CA GLY A 91 2.76 -12.15 2.46
C GLY A 91 3.63 -10.97 2.02
N ASN A 92 3.25 -10.25 0.96
CA ASN A 92 4.00 -9.08 0.48
C ASN A 92 3.80 -7.84 1.36
N LEU A 93 2.90 -7.89 2.35
CA LEU A 93 2.67 -6.81 3.32
C LEU A 93 3.73 -6.74 4.43
N SER A 94 4.79 -7.57 4.37
CA SER A 94 5.87 -7.57 5.38
C SER A 94 6.80 -6.35 5.29
#